data_AF-A0A8T1GIU2-F1
#
_entry.id   AF-A0A8T1GIU2-F1
#
_cell.length_a   1.000
_cell.length_b   1.000
_cell.length_c   1.000
_cell.angle_alpha   90.00
_cell.angle_beta   90.00
_cell.angle_gamma   90.00
#
_symmetry.space_group_name_H-M   'P 1'
#
loop_
_entity.id
_entity.type
_entity.pdbx_description
1 polymer ?
#
loop_
_entity_poly.entity_id
_entity_poly.type
_entity_poly.pdbx_seq_one_letter_code
_entity_poly.pdbx_strand_id
1 'polypeptide(L)'
;MDPDGNYRIVALDSIDEDELYPYNSSKWVRKDVSATVVFTTRKKTSVNGVEGELIVSMRGSVFLKIHRPQFAIPENIQQELATGIMAWGDVMVKSIRSIVYGACQGKCTL
;
A
#
# COMPACT_ATOMS: atom_id res chain seq x y z
N MET A 1 -11.49 13.14 10.85
CA MET A 1 -12.09 12.38 9.73
C MET A 1 -13.19 13.26 9.17
N ASP A 2 -13.30 13.37 7.84
CA ASP A 2 -14.41 14.10 7.20
C ASP A 2 -15.69 13.28 7.43
N PRO A 3 -16.69 13.78 8.18
CA PRO A 3 -17.88 13.01 8.53
C PRO A 3 -18.79 12.74 7.32
N ASP A 4 -18.65 13.50 6.22
CA ASP A 4 -19.53 13.42 5.04
C ASP A 4 -18.86 12.75 3.83
N GLY A 5 -17.60 12.37 3.95
CA GLY A 5 -16.78 11.83 2.87
C GLY A 5 -16.88 10.31 2.74
N ASN A 6 -17.15 9.81 1.53
CA ASN A 6 -17.03 8.38 1.23
C ASN A 6 -15.56 7.95 1.41
N TYR A 7 -15.32 6.99 2.31
CA TYR A 7 -14.00 6.45 2.58
C TYR A 7 -13.95 4.94 2.33
N ARG A 8 -12.79 4.48 1.90
CA ARG A 8 -12.48 3.06 1.72
C ARG A 8 -11.17 2.73 2.41
N ILE A 9 -11.12 1.58 3.07
CA ILE A 9 -9.93 1.12 3.78
C ILE A 9 -9.48 -0.19 3.14
N VAL A 10 -8.20 -0.28 2.85
CA VAL A 10 -7.52 -1.52 2.46
C VAL A 10 -6.56 -1.87 3.56
N ALA A 11 -6.73 -3.05 4.16
CA ALA A 11 -5.79 -3.61 5.12
C ALA A 11 -5.03 -4.76 4.46
N LEU A 12 -3.72 -4.79 4.67
CA LEU A 12 -2.83 -5.89 4.34
C LEU A 12 -2.23 -6.37 5.64
N ASP A 13 -2.14 -7.68 5.82
CA ASP A 13 -1.55 -8.25 7.01
C ASP A 13 -0.67 -9.46 6.65
N SER A 14 0.27 -9.77 7.53
CA SER A 14 1.11 -10.95 7.39
C SER A 14 0.39 -12.20 7.88
N ILE A 15 0.72 -13.34 7.29
CA ILE A 15 0.28 -14.64 7.80
C ILE A 15 1.17 -15.01 8.98
N ASP A 16 0.61 -15.13 10.19
CA ASP A 16 1.40 -15.46 11.38
C ASP A 16 1.97 -16.89 11.31
N GLU A 17 1.15 -17.88 10.96
CA GLU A 17 1.55 -19.28 10.79
C GLU A 17 1.22 -19.77 9.38
N ASP A 18 2.26 -20.15 8.63
CA ASP A 18 2.14 -20.72 7.29
C ASP A 18 2.40 -22.22 7.35
N GLU A 19 1.33 -23.02 7.22
CA GLU A 19 1.42 -24.49 7.23
C GLU A 19 2.08 -25.04 5.95
N LEU A 20 1.99 -24.32 4.83
CA LEU A 20 2.56 -24.74 3.55
C LEU A 20 4.07 -24.46 3.50
N TYR A 21 4.50 -23.37 4.13
CA TYR A 21 5.91 -22.95 4.20
C TYR A 21 6.30 -22.50 5.63
N PRO A 22 6.46 -23.45 6.57
CA PRO A 22 6.72 -23.13 7.97
C PRO A 22 8.04 -22.38 8.15
N TYR A 23 8.02 -21.35 9.00
CA TYR A 23 9.20 -20.53 9.26
C TYR A 23 10.31 -21.32 9.98
N ASN A 24 11.54 -21.22 9.47
CA ASN A 24 12.76 -21.79 10.07
C ASN A 24 13.81 -20.69 10.27
N SER A 25 13.92 -20.20 11.51
CA SER A 25 14.83 -19.12 11.90
C SER A 25 16.32 -19.46 11.77
N SER A 26 16.68 -20.74 11.60
CA SER A 26 18.06 -21.17 11.39
C SER A 26 18.48 -21.09 9.92
N LYS A 27 17.51 -20.97 8.99
CA LYS A 27 17.76 -20.98 7.55
C LYS A 27 17.48 -19.65 6.87
N TRP A 28 16.47 -18.91 7.32
CA TRP A 28 16.04 -17.68 6.65
C TRP A 28 15.56 -16.61 7.62
N VAL A 29 15.68 -15.35 7.21
CA VAL A 29 15.13 -14.19 7.90
C VAL A 29 13.68 -14.01 7.45
N ARG A 30 12.76 -13.79 8.40
CA ARG A 30 11.37 -13.48 8.11
C ARG A 30 11.08 -12.00 8.29
N LYS A 31 10.37 -11.46 7.31
CA LYS A 31 9.96 -10.07 7.24
C LYS A 31 8.45 -10.02 7.07
N ASP A 32 7.78 -9.58 8.12
CA ASP A 32 6.33 -9.39 8.12
C ASP A 32 6.01 -7.92 7.88
N VAL A 33 5.01 -7.69 7.03
CA VAL A 33 4.53 -6.36 6.68
C VAL A 33 3.02 -6.35 6.87
N SER A 34 2.56 -5.46 7.75
CA SER A 34 1.15 -5.12 7.87
C SER A 34 0.97 -3.67 7.41
N ALA A 35 -0.05 -3.39 6.63
CA ALA A 35 -0.29 -2.06 6.10
C ALA A 35 -1.78 -1.72 6.13
N THR A 36 -2.09 -0.44 6.25
CA THR A 36 -3.45 0.05 6.10
C THR A 36 -3.43 1.31 5.26
N VAL A 37 -4.30 1.36 4.26
CA VAL A 37 -4.46 2.49 3.35
C VAL A 37 -5.90 2.96 3.41
N VAL A 38 -6.09 4.24 3.70
CA VAL A 38 -7.37 4.93 3.69
C VAL A 38 -7.46 5.82 2.46
N PHE A 39 -8.49 5.59 1.67
CA PHE A 39 -8.90 6.42 0.55
C PHE A 39 -10.06 7.30 0.99
N THR A 40 -9.96 8.59 0.73
CA THR A 40 -11.06 9.54 0.94
C THR A 40 -11.34 10.29 -0.35
N THR A 41 -12.60 10.35 -0.74
CA THR A 41 -13.04 11.07 -1.93
C THR A 41 -13.70 12.38 -1.56
N ARG A 42 -13.34 13.47 -2.24
CA ARG A 42 -14.05 14.75 -2.18
C ARG A 42 -14.37 15.21 -3.60
N LYS A 43 -15.59 15.70 -3.83
CA LYS A 43 -15.94 16.41 -5.07
C LYS A 43 -15.76 17.90 -4.83
N LYS A 44 -15.10 18.60 -5.77
CA LYS A 44 -15.19 20.07 -5.78
C LYS A 44 -16.63 20.49 -6.07
N THR A 45 -17.07 21.61 -5.50
CA THR A 45 -18.38 22.19 -5.79
C THR A 45 -18.48 22.54 -7.27
N SER A 46 -19.62 22.22 -7.90
CA SER A 46 -19.87 22.59 -9.30
C SER A 46 -19.97 24.10 -9.42
N VAL A 47 -19.15 24.69 -10.30
CA VAL A 47 -19.28 26.10 -10.68
C VAL A 47 -19.84 26.12 -12.10
N ASN A 48 -20.94 26.84 -12.32
CA ASN A 48 -21.59 27.00 -13.64
C ASN A 48 -22.04 25.69 -14.31
N GLY A 49 -22.52 24.70 -13.54
CA GLY A 49 -23.09 23.45 -14.09
C GLY A 49 -22.06 22.43 -14.58
N VAL A 50 -20.76 22.72 -14.47
CA VAL A 50 -19.69 21.74 -14.72
C VAL A 50 -19.53 20.86 -13.49
N GLU A 51 -19.58 19.53 -13.68
CA GLU A 51 -19.32 18.59 -12.59
C GLU A 51 -17.90 18.82 -12.04
N GLY A 52 -17.80 19.01 -10.73
CA GLY A 52 -16.52 19.32 -10.09
C GLY A 52 -15.57 18.12 -10.10
N GLU A 53 -14.28 18.41 -10.18
CA GLU A 53 -13.20 17.40 -10.13
C GLU A 53 -13.33 16.50 -8.90
N LEU A 54 -13.31 15.18 -9.11
CA LEU A 54 -13.22 14.19 -8.06
C LEU A 54 -11.76 14.06 -7.60
N ILE A 55 -11.50 14.44 -6.36
CA ILE A 55 -10.18 14.31 -5.74
C ILE A 55 -10.20 13.10 -4.82
N VAL A 56 -9.31 12.14 -5.10
CA VAL A 56 -9.06 10.98 -4.24
C VAL A 56 -7.76 11.22 -3.48
N SER A 57 -7.82 11.25 -2.16
CA SER A 57 -6.64 11.30 -1.29
C SER A 57 -6.38 9.92 -0.70
N MET A 58 -5.16 9.44 -0.86
CA MET A 58 -4.68 8.18 -0.31
C MET A 58 -3.75 8.47 0.88
N ARG A 59 -4.01 7.82 2.01
CA ARG A 59 -3.17 7.91 3.22
C ARG A 59 -2.86 6.50 3.70
N GLY A 60 -1.60 6.12 3.70
CA GLY A 60 -1.14 4.79 4.12
C GLY A 60 -0.32 4.85 5.41
N SER A 61 -0.38 3.77 6.18
CA SER A 61 0.57 3.45 7.24
C SER A 61 1.05 2.01 7.05
N VAL A 62 2.31 1.75 7.35
CA VAL A 62 2.94 0.44 7.21
C VAL A 62 3.73 0.14 8.47
N PHE A 63 3.55 -1.08 8.98
CA PHE A 63 4.28 -1.63 10.11
C PHE A 63 5.17 -2.78 9.64
N LEU A 64 6.43 -2.76 10.06
CA LEU A 64 7.43 -3.76 9.74
C LEU A 64 7.82 -4.52 10.99
N LYS A 65 7.78 -5.85 10.91
CA LYS A 65 8.37 -6.74 11.90
C LYS A 65 9.44 -7.62 11.23
N ILE A 66 10.68 -7.47 11.65
CA ILE A 66 11.80 -8.33 11.24
C ILE A 66 12.04 -9.32 12.38
N HIS A 67 11.92 -10.61 12.09
CA HIS A 67 12.18 -11.66 13.09
C HIS A 67 13.68 -11.85 13.26
N ARG A 68 14.12 -12.02 14.51
CA ARG A 68 15.54 -12.30 14.80
C ARG A 68 15.87 -13.75 14.42
N PRO A 69 16.76 -13.98 13.44
CA PRO A 69 17.21 -15.35 13.13
C PRO A 69 18.19 -15.87 14.19
N GLN A 70 18.52 -17.16 14.11
CA GLN A 70 19.50 -17.82 14.99
C GLN A 70 20.96 -17.61 14.54
N PHE A 71 21.18 -16.90 13.44
CA PHE A 71 22.50 -16.56 12.90
C PHE A 71 22.71 -15.05 12.88
N ALA A 72 23.97 -14.61 12.92
CA ALA A 72 24.29 -13.20 12.82
C ALA A 72 23.97 -12.65 11.42
N ILE A 73 23.26 -11.52 11.37
CA ILE A 73 23.05 -10.75 10.13
C ILE A 73 24.02 -9.57 10.13
N PRO A 74 24.81 -9.36 9.06
CA PRO A 74 25.62 -8.15 8.90
C PRO A 74 24.77 -6.88 8.97
N GLU A 75 25.29 -5.82 9.58
CA GLU A 75 24.56 -4.55 9.79
C GLU A 75 23.97 -3.97 8.49
N ASN A 76 24.71 -4.02 7.39
CA ASN A 76 24.24 -3.54 6.09
C ASN A 76 22.97 -4.28 5.61
N ILE A 77 22.89 -5.59 5.84
CA ILE A 77 21.71 -6.40 5.48
C ILE A 77 20.56 -6.06 6.42
N GLN A 78 20.81 -5.80 7.71
CA GLN A 78 19.76 -5.36 8.64
C GLN A 78 19.13 -4.03 8.21
N GLN A 79 19.95 -3.08 7.78
CA GLN A 79 19.50 -1.79 7.26
C GLN A 79 18.70 -1.93 5.96
N GLU A 80 19.16 -2.81 5.05
CA GLU A 80 18.44 -3.11 3.82
C GLU A 80 17.06 -3.70 4.10
N LEU A 81 16.98 -4.68 5.02
CA LEU A 81 15.73 -5.29 5.45
C LEU A 81 14.74 -4.25 5.99
N ALA A 82 15.22 -3.27 6.74
CA ALA A 82 14.41 -2.20 7.33
C ALA A 82 13.92 -1.17 6.29
N THR A 83 14.76 -0.79 5.34
CA THR A 83 14.54 0.41 4.50
C THR A 83 13.65 0.13 3.27
N GLY A 84 13.63 -1.10 2.76
CA GLY A 84 13.00 -1.42 1.46
C GLY A 84 11.48 -1.35 1.37
N ILE A 85 10.76 -1.01 2.45
CA ILE A 85 9.28 -1.10 2.48
C ILE A 85 8.60 0.09 1.83
N MET A 86 9.17 1.29 1.95
CA MET A 86 8.52 2.50 1.42
C MET A 86 8.36 2.45 -0.10
N ALA A 87 9.23 1.73 -0.81
CA ALA A 87 9.15 1.55 -2.26
C ALA A 87 7.84 0.88 -2.74
N TRP A 88 7.16 0.09 -1.89
CA TRP A 88 5.88 -0.51 -2.23
C TRP A 88 4.75 0.52 -2.41
N GLY A 89 4.82 1.65 -1.69
CA GLY A 89 3.84 2.74 -1.83
C GLY A 89 3.81 3.29 -3.25
N ASP A 90 4.99 3.46 -3.87
CA ASP A 90 5.12 3.95 -5.24
C ASP A 90 4.53 2.96 -6.26
N VAL A 91 4.71 1.66 -6.03
CA VAL A 91 4.12 0.62 -6.88
C VAL A 91 2.60 0.68 -6.82
N MET A 92 2.01 0.78 -5.62
CA MET A 92 0.55 0.91 -5.47
C MET A 92 0.01 2.14 -6.21
N VAL A 93 0.66 3.30 -6.08
CA VAL A 93 0.24 4.53 -6.80
C VAL A 93 0.35 4.34 -8.31
N LYS A 94 1.45 3.76 -8.80
CA LYS A 94 1.63 3.47 -10.24
C LYS A 94 0.55 2.51 -10.76
N SER A 95 0.21 1.46 -10.01
CA SER A 95 -0.84 0.51 -10.37
C SER A 95 -2.22 1.18 -10.41
N ILE A 96 -2.56 1.98 -9.40
CA ILE A 96 -3.82 2.74 -9.38
C ILE A 96 -3.89 3.70 -10.57
N ARG A 97 -2.82 4.45 -10.84
CA ARG A 97 -2.76 5.34 -12.01
C ARG A 97 -2.92 4.58 -13.32
N SER A 98 -2.29 3.41 -13.45
CA SER A 98 -2.44 2.57 -14.63
C SER A 98 -3.87 2.07 -14.81
N ILE A 99 -4.58 1.70 -13.75
CA ILE A 99 -5.98 1.29 -13.84
C ILE A 99 -6.89 2.49 -14.18
N VAL A 100 -6.74 3.60 -13.45
CA VAL A 100 -7.59 4.79 -13.60
C VAL A 100 -7.38 5.47 -14.95
N TYR A 101 -6.14 5.62 -15.40
CA TYR A 101 -5.81 6.34 -16.64
C TYR A 101 -5.52 5.42 -17.82
N GLY A 102 -5.09 4.18 -17.59
CA GLY A 102 -4.85 3.19 -18.67
C GLY A 102 -6.14 2.57 -19.20
N ALA A 103 -7.22 2.50 -18.40
CA ALA A 103 -8.55 2.11 -18.88
C ALA A 103 -9.12 3.09 -19.94
N CYS A 104 -8.55 4.29 -20.09
CA CYS A 104 -8.95 5.27 -21.12
C CYS A 104 -8.37 5.00 -22.52
N GLN A 105 -7.56 3.95 -22.73
CA GLN A 105 -6.91 3.68 -24.04
C GLN A 105 -7.80 2.99 -25.09
N GLY A 106 -9.13 2.96 -24.92
CA GLY A 106 -10.02 2.26 -25.86
C GLY A 106 -11.32 2.95 -26.24
N LYS A 107 -11.94 3.76 -25.37
CA LYS A 107 -13.23 4.43 -25.65
C LYS A 107 -13.42 5.70 -24.82
N CYS A 108 -12.67 6.73 -25.13
CA CYS A 108 -13.08 8.11 -24.84
C CYS A 108 -12.90 8.93 -26.12
N THR A 109 -13.82 8.74 -27.06
CA THR A 109 -14.02 9.69 -28.16
C THR A 109 -15.30 10.44 -27.83
N LEU A 110 -15.17 11.75 -27.56
CA LEU A 110 -16.27 12.71 -27.67
C LEU A 110 -16.77 12.76 -29.11
#